data_AF-A0A8W8JZH1-F1
#
_entry.id   AF-A0A8W8JZH1-F1
#
_cell.length_a   1.000
_cell.length_b   1.000
_cell.length_c   1.000
_cell.angle_alpha   90.00
_cell.angle_beta   90.00
_cell.angle_gamma   90.00
#
_symmetry.space_group_name_H-M   'P 1'
#
loop_
_entity.id
_entity.type
_entity.pdbx_description
1 polymer ?
#
loop_
_entity_poly.entity_id
_entity_poly.type
_entity_poly.pdbx_seq_one_letter_code
_entity_poly.pdbx_strand_id
1 'polypeptide(L)'
;VHYNPYFPGGLIAMAQALYDEIIEYEDGTPATQSQLAKDVTTFLTWAGEPYYDSKKALEFKAYILLGMLFVGSYYFYRRTWSSLKHKLVVPNYSKPKKDVLRAKRPGKPKGAPRS
;
A
#
# COMPACT_ATOMS: atom_id res chain seq x y z
N VAL A 1 -25.21 0.12 39.45
CA VAL A 1 -24.14 -0.13 38.46
C VAL A 1 -24.51 -1.34 37.65
N HIS A 2 -24.31 -1.29 36.34
CA HIS A 2 -24.65 -2.35 35.40
C HIS A 2 -23.38 -2.90 34.73
N TYR A 3 -23.41 -4.17 34.34
CA TYR A 3 -22.28 -4.81 33.68
C TYR A 3 -22.42 -4.77 32.15
N ASN A 4 -21.39 -4.31 31.45
CA ASN A 4 -21.30 -4.34 29.98
C ASN A 4 -19.84 -4.55 29.53
N PRO A 5 -19.52 -5.64 28.81
CA PRO A 5 -18.15 -5.95 28.39
C PRO A 5 -17.54 -4.94 27.42
N TYR A 6 -18.34 -4.15 26.71
CA TYR A 6 -17.84 -3.13 25.76
C TYR A 6 -17.41 -1.84 26.44
N PHE A 7 -17.83 -1.59 27.69
CA PHE A 7 -17.43 -0.40 28.44
C PHE A 7 -16.08 -0.65 29.14
N PRO A 8 -15.12 0.29 29.10
CA PRO A 8 -13.83 0.11 29.76
C PRO A 8 -14.03 -0.10 31.27
N GLY A 9 -13.52 -1.22 31.79
CA GLY A 9 -13.72 -1.62 33.19
C GLY A 9 -15.03 -2.35 33.48
N GLY A 10 -15.86 -2.62 32.46
CA GLY A 10 -17.03 -3.50 32.56
C GLY A 10 -18.23 -2.94 33.34
N LEU A 11 -18.08 -1.82 34.06
CA LEU A 11 -19.10 -1.25 34.93
C LEU A 11 -19.56 0.11 34.40
N ILE A 12 -20.85 0.20 34.04
CA ILE A 12 -21.48 1.43 33.54
C ILE A 12 -22.59 1.90 34.48
N ALA A 13 -22.78 3.22 34.59
CA ALA A 13 -23.83 3.81 35.42
C ALA A 13 -25.22 3.79 34.73
N MET A 14 -25.25 3.67 33.41
CA MET A 14 -26.47 3.69 32.60
C MET A 14 -27.12 2.30 32.59
N ALA A 15 -28.43 2.24 32.86
CA ALA A 15 -29.23 1.03 32.71
C ALA A 15 -29.51 0.72 31.23
N GLN A 16 -29.95 -0.50 30.93
CA GLN A 16 -30.44 -0.85 29.60
C GLN A 16 -31.67 0.01 29.27
N ALA A 17 -31.56 0.81 28.23
CA ALA A 17 -32.61 1.74 27.79
C ALA A 17 -33.43 1.22 26.60
N LEU A 18 -32.92 0.23 25.88
CA LEU A 18 -33.53 -0.31 24.66
C LEU A 18 -34.12 -1.69 24.94
N TYR A 19 -35.39 -1.86 24.59
CA TYR A 19 -36.15 -3.11 24.66
C TYR A 19 -36.88 -3.29 23.33
N ASP A 20 -37.25 -4.54 23.02
CA ASP A 20 -38.01 -4.82 21.81
C ASP A 20 -39.41 -4.18 21.89
N GLU A 21 -39.89 -3.70 20.73
CA GLU A 21 -41.24 -3.14 20.52
C GLU A 21 -41.59 -1.94 21.40
N ILE A 22 -40.59 -1.18 21.86
CA ILE A 22 -40.80 0.02 22.68
C ILE A 22 -41.37 1.21 21.87
N ILE A 23 -41.17 1.24 20.56
CA ILE A 23 -41.66 2.28 19.64
C ILE A 23 -42.28 1.60 18.43
N GLU A 24 -43.35 2.15 17.88
CA GLU A 24 -43.87 1.75 16.58
C GLU A 24 -43.31 2.69 15.51
N TYR A 25 -42.60 2.14 14.52
CA TYR A 25 -42.13 2.91 13.38
C TYR A 25 -43.28 3.14 12.39
N GLU A 26 -43.39 4.34 11.83
CA GLU A 26 -44.45 4.67 10.87
C GLU A 26 -44.32 3.94 9.53
N ASP A 27 -43.14 3.41 9.22
CA ASP A 27 -42.86 2.63 8.00
C ASP A 27 -43.16 1.12 8.16
N GLY A 28 -43.62 0.69 9.34
CA GLY A 28 -43.91 -0.71 9.65
C GLY A 28 -42.68 -1.59 9.83
N THR A 29 -41.48 -1.00 9.98
CA THR A 29 -40.28 -1.79 10.33
C THR A 29 -40.40 -2.36 11.75
N PRO A 30 -39.94 -3.60 11.98
CA PRO A 30 -40.02 -4.21 13.31
C PRO A 30 -39.04 -3.52 14.26
N ALA A 31 -39.57 -2.99 15.37
CA ALA A 31 -38.81 -2.26 16.39
C ALA A 31 -38.04 -3.17 17.34
N THR A 32 -37.13 -3.97 16.77
CA THR A 32 -36.19 -4.77 17.55
C THR A 32 -35.12 -3.89 18.20
N GLN A 33 -34.57 -4.34 19.32
CA GLN A 33 -33.53 -3.66 20.08
C GLN A 33 -32.31 -3.32 19.21
N SER A 34 -31.92 -4.23 18.30
CA SER A 34 -30.77 -4.05 17.42
C SER A 34 -31.02 -2.99 16.35
N GLN A 35 -32.24 -2.92 15.82
CA GLN A 35 -32.65 -1.92 14.84
C GLN A 35 -32.68 -0.52 15.46
N LEU A 36 -33.33 -0.38 16.63
CA LEU A 36 -33.35 0.89 17.36
C LEU A 36 -31.93 1.36 17.73
N ALA A 37 -31.07 0.46 18.20
CA ALA A 37 -29.67 0.79 18.50
C ALA A 37 -28.92 1.29 17.25
N LYS A 38 -29.15 0.68 16.09
CA LYS A 38 -28.55 1.07 14.81
C LYS A 38 -29.02 2.44 14.35
N ASP A 39 -30.31 2.73 14.48
CA ASP A 39 -30.87 3.99 14.00
C ASP A 39 -30.41 5.17 14.87
N VAL A 40 -30.41 5.01 16.20
CA VAL A 40 -29.89 6.02 17.13
C VAL A 40 -28.41 6.27 16.91
N THR A 41 -27.60 5.23 16.73
CA THR A 41 -26.15 5.41 16.47
C THR A 41 -25.89 6.08 15.12
N THR A 42 -26.69 5.77 14.10
CA THR A 42 -26.62 6.44 12.79
C THR A 42 -26.98 7.93 12.91
N PHE A 43 -28.05 8.26 13.65
CA PHE A 43 -28.44 9.63 13.92
C PHE A 43 -27.36 10.41 14.69
N LEU A 44 -26.80 9.81 15.76
CA LEU A 44 -25.72 10.44 16.53
C LEU A 44 -24.46 10.65 15.69
N THR A 45 -24.16 9.72 14.78
CA THR A 45 -23.04 9.87 13.84
C THR A 45 -23.27 11.04 12.88
N TRP A 46 -24.49 11.16 12.34
CA TRP A 46 -24.86 12.30 11.51
C TRP A 46 -24.84 13.62 12.29
N ALA A 47 -25.32 13.63 13.54
CA ALA A 47 -25.29 14.81 14.40
C ALA A 47 -23.85 15.24 14.76
N GLY A 48 -22.94 14.28 14.90
CA GLY A 48 -21.51 14.53 15.10
C GLY A 48 -20.80 15.02 13.83
N GLU A 49 -21.20 14.52 12.66
CA GLU A 49 -20.60 14.87 11.35
C GLU A 49 -21.67 15.19 10.28
N PRO A 50 -22.28 16.40 10.29
CA PRO A 50 -23.38 16.72 9.38
C PRO A 50 -22.96 16.84 7.91
N TYR A 51 -21.67 17.06 7.64
CA TYR A 51 -21.11 17.22 6.29
C TYR A 51 -20.50 15.94 5.72
N TYR A 52 -20.72 14.78 6.35
CA TYR A 52 -20.10 13.50 6.00
C TYR A 52 -20.21 13.17 4.49
N ASP A 53 -21.41 13.28 3.92
CA ASP A 53 -21.64 12.92 2.50
C ASP A 53 -20.90 13.85 1.53
N SER A 54 -20.93 15.16 1.80
CA SER A 54 -20.23 16.15 0.98
C SER A 54 -18.71 15.98 1.04
N LYS A 55 -18.18 15.68 2.24
CA LYS A 55 -16.76 15.37 2.47
C LYS A 55 -16.36 14.12 1.68
N LYS A 56 -17.16 13.06 1.75
CA LYS A 56 -16.89 11.80 1.02
C LYS A 56 -16.89 11.98 -0.49
N ALA A 57 -17.80 12.79 -1.04
CA ALA A 57 -17.81 13.10 -2.46
C ALA A 57 -16.55 13.87 -2.90
N LEU A 58 -16.04 14.80 -2.08
CA LEU A 58 -14.80 15.53 -2.35
C LEU A 58 -13.58 14.62 -2.22
N GLU A 59 -13.52 13.80 -1.17
CA GLU A 59 -12.45 12.81 -0.96
C GLU A 59 -12.35 11.86 -2.17
N PHE A 60 -13.49 11.37 -2.68
CA PHE A 60 -13.50 10.47 -3.83
C PHE A 60 -12.88 11.11 -5.08
N LYS A 61 -13.23 12.38 -5.37
CA LYS A 61 -12.64 13.14 -6.47
C LYS A 61 -11.14 13.35 -6.27
N ALA A 62 -10.72 13.66 -5.04
CA ALA A 62 -9.31 13.84 -4.71
C ALA A 62 -8.51 12.55 -4.88
N TYR A 63 -9.03 11.39 -4.48
CA TYR A 63 -8.36 10.10 -4.64
C TYR A 63 -8.18 9.70 -6.10
N ILE A 64 -9.16 9.97 -6.97
CA ILE A 64 -9.02 9.70 -8.40
C ILE A 64 -7.88 10.55 -9.00
N LEU A 65 -7.85 11.85 -8.68
CA LEU A 65 -6.80 12.75 -9.13
C LEU A 65 -5.42 12.32 -8.61
N LEU A 66 -5.32 12.01 -7.31
CA LEU A 66 -4.09 11.50 -6.69
C LEU A 66 -3.64 10.17 -7.32
N GLY A 67 -4.57 9.26 -7.61
CA GLY A 67 -4.28 7.99 -8.29
C GLY A 67 -3.72 8.21 -9.70
N MET A 68 -4.31 9.10 -10.50
CA MET A 68 -3.79 9.44 -11.82
C MET A 68 -2.40 10.07 -11.74
N LEU A 69 -2.19 11.03 -10.83
CA LEU A 69 -0.90 11.66 -10.63
C LEU A 69 0.16 10.67 -10.15
N PHE A 70 -0.22 9.73 -9.27
CA PHE A 70 0.69 8.69 -8.80
C PHE A 70 1.14 7.77 -9.93
N VAL A 71 0.21 7.29 -10.76
CA VAL A 71 0.55 6.46 -11.93
C VAL A 71 1.39 7.23 -12.94
N GLY A 72 1.05 8.49 -13.24
CA GLY A 72 1.82 9.35 -14.13
C GLY A 72 3.24 9.62 -13.63
N SER A 73 3.38 9.94 -12.34
CA SER A 73 4.67 10.15 -11.67
C SER A 73 5.52 8.87 -11.67
N TYR A 74 4.91 7.73 -11.35
CA TYR A 74 5.57 6.43 -11.39
C TYR A 74 6.05 6.06 -12.80
N TYR A 75 5.23 6.32 -13.82
CA TYR A 75 5.63 6.14 -15.22
C TYR A 75 6.81 7.04 -15.60
N PHE A 76 6.76 8.32 -15.23
CA PHE A 76 7.84 9.28 -15.48
C PHE A 76 9.16 8.88 -14.79
N TYR A 77 9.07 8.44 -13.53
CA TYR A 77 10.20 7.88 -12.80
C TYR A 77 10.78 6.67 -13.54
N ARG A 78 9.94 5.71 -13.93
CA ARG A 78 10.40 4.51 -14.64
C ARG A 78 11.02 4.83 -16.00
N ARG A 79 10.47 5.82 -16.72
CA ARG A 79 11.01 6.30 -18.00
C ARG A 79 12.38 6.95 -17.84
N THR A 80 12.54 7.89 -16.90
CA THR A 80 13.82 8.61 -16.68
C THR A 80 14.93 7.65 -16.25
N TRP A 81 14.62 6.69 -15.39
CA TRP A 81 15.59 5.73 -14.87
C TRP A 81 15.82 4.52 -15.79
N SER A 82 15.13 4.42 -16.93
CA SER A 82 15.36 3.36 -17.92
C SER A 82 16.70 3.52 -18.63
N SER A 83 17.11 4.76 -18.94
CA SER A 83 18.34 5.04 -19.69
C SER A 83 19.62 4.65 -18.93
N LEU A 84 19.59 4.68 -17.60
CA LEU A 84 20.73 4.31 -16.77
C LEU A 84 20.92 2.78 -16.66
N LYS A 85 19.86 1.99 -16.81
CA LYS A 85 19.90 0.53 -16.61
C LYS A 85 20.42 -0.23 -17.84
N HIS A 86 20.41 0.37 -19.03
CA HIS A 86 20.91 -0.24 -20.27
C HIS A 86 22.37 0.12 -20.61
N LYS A 87 23.08 0.86 -19.74
CA LYS A 87 24.51 1.12 -19.94
C LYS A 87 25.31 -0.13 -19.61
N LEU A 88 25.50 -0.99 -20.61
CA LEU A 88 26.51 -2.04 -20.57
C LEU A 88 27.88 -1.35 -20.48
N VAL A 89 28.52 -1.44 -19.33
CA VAL A 89 29.94 -1.06 -19.21
C VAL A 89 30.74 -2.13 -19.93
N VAL A 90 30.99 -1.93 -21.21
CA VAL A 90 31.97 -2.74 -21.96
C VAL A 90 33.35 -2.46 -21.36
N PRO A 91 33.99 -3.42 -20.66
CA PRO A 91 35.34 -3.21 -20.17
C PRO A 91 36.25 -3.04 -21.39
N ASN A 92 36.98 -1.94 -21.46
CA ASN A 92 37.96 -1.74 -22.52
C ASN A 92 39.13 -2.72 -22.30
N TYR A 93 39.05 -3.91 -22.90
CA TYR A 93 40.15 -4.86 -22.89
C TYR A 93 41.21 -4.42 -23.90
N SER A 94 42.21 -3.66 -23.44
CA SER A 94 43.40 -3.39 -24.24
C SER A 94 44.11 -4.72 -24.52
N LYS A 95 44.20 -5.12 -25.79
CA LYS A 95 44.95 -6.34 -26.15
C LYS A 95 46.39 -6.20 -25.66
N PRO A 96 46.96 -7.19 -24.94
CA PRO A 96 48.34 -7.10 -24.48
C PRO A 96 49.29 -7.01 -25.68
N LYS A 97 50.28 -6.10 -25.60
CA LYS A 97 51.31 -5.95 -26.64
C LYS A 97 51.97 -7.30 -26.93
N LYS A 98 52.11 -7.63 -28.22
CA LYS A 98 52.75 -8.85 -28.75
C LYS A 98 54.13 -9.14 -28.14
N ASP A 99 54.82 -8.11 -27.66
CA ASP A 99 56.14 -8.19 -27.05
C ASP A 99 56.09 -8.92 -25.69
N VAL A 100 55.02 -8.73 -24.92
CA VAL A 100 54.78 -9.44 -23.65
C VAL A 100 54.42 -10.91 -23.90
N LEU A 101 53.68 -11.19 -24.97
CA LEU A 101 53.36 -12.57 -25.39
C LEU A 101 54.58 -13.32 -25.92
N ARG A 102 55.57 -12.61 -26.48
CA ARG A 102 56.83 -13.18 -26.95
C ARG A 102 57.78 -13.50 -25.80
N ALA A 103 57.83 -12.65 -24.77
CA ALA A 103 58.65 -12.87 -23.56
C ALA A 103 58.22 -14.10 -22.75
N LYS A 104 56.98 -14.58 -22.92
CA LYS A 104 56.44 -15.73 -22.21
C LYS A 104 56.56 -17.06 -22.97
N ARG A 105 57.16 -17.08 -24.17
CA ARG A 105 57.46 -18.35 -24.86
C ARG A 105 58.69 -18.96 -24.19
N PRO A 106 58.59 -20.13 -23.52
CA PRO A 106 59.78 -20.83 -23.05
C PRO A 106 60.68 -21.11 -24.26
N GLY A 107 61.97 -20.74 -24.15
CA GLY A 107 62.95 -20.99 -25.19
C GLY A 107 62.94 -22.48 -25.57
N LYS A 108 62.81 -22.76 -26.88
CA LYS A 108 62.86 -24.11 -27.42
C LYS A 108 64.17 -24.77 -26.95
N PRO A 109 64.16 -25.94 -26.28
CA PRO A 109 65.40 -26.59 -25.85
C PRO A 109 66.23 -26.94 -27.09
N LYS A 110 67.48 -26.44 -27.12
CA LYS A 110 68.49 -26.83 -28.12
C LYS A 110 68.97 -28.24 -27.78
N GLY A 111 68.72 -29.19 -28.68
CA GLY A 111 69.28 -30.54 -28.60
C GLY A 111 68.22 -31.61 -28.70
N ALA A 112 67.93 -32.04 -29.93
CA ALA A 112 67.39 -33.36 -30.20
C ALA A 112 68.29 -34.00 -31.27
N PRO A 113 68.88 -35.19 -31.04
CA PRO A 113 69.74 -35.86 -32.00
C PRO A 113 68.95 -36.26 -33.24
N ARG A 114 69.50 -35.99 -34.43
CA ARG A 114 68.96 -36.51 -35.69
C ARG A 114 69.25 -38.01 -35.76
N SER A 115 68.20 -38.83 -35.77
CA SER A 115 68.19 -40.17 -36.35
C SER A 115 67.70 -40.08 -37.79
#